data_AF-A0AAU1EVU9-F1
#
_entry.id   AF-A0AAU1EVU9-F1
#
_cell.length_a   1.000
_cell.length_b   1.000
_cell.length_c   1.000
_cell.angle_alpha   90.00
_cell.angle_beta   90.00
_cell.angle_gamma   90.00
#
_symmetry.space_group_name_H-M   'P 1'
#
loop_
_entity.id
_entity.type
_entity.pdbx_description
1 polymer ?
#
loop_
_entity_poly.entity_id
_entity_poly.type
_entity_poly.pdbx_seq_one_letter_code
_entity_poly.pdbx_strand_id
1 'polypeptide(L)'
;MFKPKYPTPDTYVPTAHAHAPVPVEQPAPPTPAAARSGVVDLVRSNPAAAVTGVVVTGVVLTSTLLAVAITGLALSISGVVLLVLVRMLRQEFRR
;
A
#
# COMPACT_ATOMS: atom_id res chain seq x y z
N MET A 1 -40.97 -52.30 -12.03
CA MET A 1 -41.50 -51.46 -10.93
C MET A 1 -40.69 -50.17 -10.88
N PHE A 2 -41.30 -49.04 -11.23
CA PHE A 2 -40.64 -47.73 -11.23
C PHE A 2 -40.39 -47.29 -9.78
N LYS A 3 -39.12 -47.12 -9.40
CA LYS A 3 -38.76 -46.40 -8.17
C LYS A 3 -38.51 -44.94 -8.57
N PRO A 4 -39.40 -44.00 -8.20
CA PRO A 4 -39.16 -42.60 -8.50
C PRO A 4 -37.91 -42.15 -7.76
N LYS A 5 -36.89 -41.72 -8.51
CA LYS A 5 -35.71 -41.07 -7.93
C LYS A 5 -36.04 -39.59 -7.79
N TYR A 6 -36.31 -39.16 -6.57
CA TYR A 6 -36.59 -37.75 -6.29
C TYR A 6 -35.27 -36.95 -6.29
N PRO A 7 -35.27 -35.73 -6.86
CA PRO A 7 -34.12 -34.84 -6.80
C PRO A 7 -33.88 -34.38 -5.35
N THR A 8 -32.62 -34.09 -5.03
CA THR A 8 -32.21 -33.55 -3.74
C THR A 8 -32.90 -32.20 -3.52
N PRO A 9 -33.61 -31.97 -2.40
CA PRO A 9 -34.24 -30.69 -2.13
C PRO A 9 -33.18 -29.61 -1.85
N ASP A 10 -32.98 -28.67 -2.78
CA ASP A 10 -32.05 -27.54 -2.63
C ASP A 10 -32.62 -26.42 -1.74
N THR A 11 -33.56 -26.71 -0.83
CA THR A 11 -34.26 -25.67 -0.05
C THR A 11 -34.45 -26.01 1.42
N TYR A 12 -33.71 -26.98 1.96
CA TYR A 12 -33.69 -27.19 3.40
C TYR A 12 -32.49 -26.52 4.06
N VAL A 13 -32.68 -25.26 4.45
CA VAL A 13 -31.93 -24.69 5.58
C VAL A 13 -32.77 -25.00 6.82
N PRO A 14 -32.34 -25.89 7.73
CA PRO A 14 -33.01 -26.00 9.01
C PRO A 14 -32.88 -24.63 9.69
N THR A 15 -33.99 -23.88 9.68
CA THR A 15 -34.14 -22.76 10.59
C THR A 15 -34.27 -23.41 11.95
N ALA A 16 -33.15 -23.50 12.68
CA ALA A 16 -33.22 -23.78 14.09
C ALA A 16 -34.12 -22.70 14.69
N HIS A 17 -35.33 -23.07 15.08
CA HIS A 17 -36.12 -22.27 16.00
C HIS A 17 -35.32 -22.24 17.29
N ALA A 18 -34.41 -21.26 17.42
CA ALA A 18 -33.82 -20.92 18.69
C ALA A 18 -34.99 -20.47 19.57
N HIS A 19 -35.37 -21.32 20.52
CA HIS A 19 -36.09 -20.90 21.69
C HIS A 19 -35.42 -19.61 22.20
N ALA A 20 -36.23 -18.57 22.43
CA ALA A 20 -35.76 -17.35 23.07
C ALA A 20 -34.93 -17.74 24.31
N PRO A 21 -33.62 -17.44 24.34
CA PRO A 21 -32.82 -17.83 25.49
C PRO A 21 -33.26 -16.98 26.68
N VAL A 22 -33.64 -17.67 27.75
CA VAL A 22 -33.56 -17.17 29.13
C VAL A 22 -32.18 -16.50 29.29
N PRO A 23 -32.04 -15.36 29.99
CA PRO A 23 -30.74 -14.74 30.19
C PRO A 23 -29.83 -15.67 30.99
N VAL A 24 -29.07 -16.49 30.29
CA VAL A 24 -27.93 -17.21 30.82
C VAL A 24 -26.72 -16.38 30.42
N GLU A 25 -25.95 -15.96 31.41
CA GLU A 25 -24.72 -15.19 31.24
C GLU A 25 -23.71 -16.05 30.46
N GLN A 26 -23.80 -15.99 29.13
CA GLN A 26 -22.92 -16.71 28.23
C GLN A 26 -21.61 -15.92 28.13
N PRO A 27 -20.45 -16.52 28.45
CA PRO A 27 -19.17 -15.90 28.18
C PRO A 27 -19.12 -15.55 26.70
N ALA A 28 -18.93 -14.27 26.39
CA ALA A 28 -18.89 -13.77 25.03
C ALA A 28 -17.89 -14.60 24.21
N PRO A 29 -18.23 -15.04 22.98
CA PRO A 29 -17.24 -15.62 22.09
C PRO A 29 -16.09 -14.61 21.94
N PRO A 30 -14.81 -15.04 22.00
CA PRO A 30 -13.72 -14.11 21.80
C PRO A 30 -13.90 -13.46 20.42
N THR A 31 -14.13 -12.16 20.42
CA THR A 31 -14.08 -11.32 19.22
C THR A 31 -12.82 -11.72 18.46
N PRO A 32 -12.86 -12.02 17.15
CA PRO A 32 -11.64 -12.26 16.39
C PRO A 32 -10.76 -11.04 16.59
N ALA A 33 -9.67 -11.20 17.34
CA ALA A 33 -8.67 -10.16 17.47
C ALA A 33 -8.27 -9.85 16.03
N ALA A 34 -8.42 -8.58 15.61
CA ALA A 34 -7.99 -8.15 14.28
C ALA A 34 -6.57 -8.68 14.10
N ALA A 35 -6.41 -9.69 13.25
CA ALA A 35 -5.12 -10.29 13.00
C ALA A 35 -4.26 -9.13 12.51
N ARG A 36 -3.25 -8.76 13.30
CA ARG A 36 -2.25 -7.80 12.87
C ARG A 36 -1.42 -8.53 11.83
N SER A 37 -1.98 -8.68 10.63
CA SER A 37 -1.31 -9.25 9.48
C SER A 37 -0.12 -8.36 9.21
N GLY A 38 1.04 -8.79 9.69
CA GLY A 38 2.27 -8.06 9.49
C GLY A 38 2.56 -7.96 8.01
N VAL A 39 3.40 -7.00 7.62
CA VAL A 39 3.82 -6.82 6.21
C VAL A 39 4.34 -8.12 5.61
N VAL A 40 4.96 -8.98 6.42
CA VAL A 40 5.43 -10.32 6.03
C VAL A 40 4.29 -11.26 5.63
N ASP A 41 3.17 -11.26 6.37
CA ASP A 41 1.98 -12.07 6.02
C ASP A 41 1.31 -11.56 4.74
N LEU A 42 1.28 -10.24 4.57
CA LEU A 42 0.74 -9.62 3.36
C LEU A 42 1.58 -9.95 2.12
N VAL A 43 2.91 -9.88 2.23
CA VAL A 43 3.84 -10.29 1.17
C VAL A 43 3.70 -11.77 0.85
N ARG A 44 3.50 -12.62 1.87
CA ARG A 44 3.27 -14.06 1.67
C ARG A 44 1.94 -14.34 0.97
N SER A 45 0.91 -13.55 1.27
CA SER A 45 -0.41 -13.68 0.64
C SER A 45 -0.43 -13.24 -0.83
N ASN A 46 0.42 -12.28 -1.22
CA ASN A 46 0.52 -11.82 -2.60
C ASN A 46 1.96 -11.42 -2.97
N PRO A 47 2.81 -12.41 -3.31
CA PRO A 47 4.23 -12.16 -3.60
C PRO A 47 4.41 -11.36 -4.90
N ALA A 48 3.53 -11.53 -5.88
CA ALA A 48 3.61 -10.80 -7.15
C ALA A 48 3.39 -9.29 -6.93
N ALA A 49 2.37 -8.91 -6.16
CA ALA A 49 2.11 -7.51 -5.84
C ALA A 49 3.27 -6.86 -5.08
N ALA A 50 3.90 -7.60 -4.16
CA ALA A 50 5.07 -7.12 -3.43
C ALA A 50 6.25 -6.81 -4.35
N VAL A 51 6.58 -7.73 -5.28
CA VAL A 51 7.66 -7.50 -6.25
C VAL A 51 7.35 -6.31 -7.15
N THR A 52 6.13 -6.22 -7.68
CA THR A 52 5.74 -5.06 -8.52
C THR A 52 5.78 -3.75 -7.74
N GLY A 53 5.38 -3.76 -6.46
CA GLY A 53 5.44 -2.58 -5.61
C GLY A 53 6.87 -2.11 -5.39
N VAL A 54 7.80 -3.03 -5.14
CA VAL A 54 9.23 -2.70 -4.98
C VAL A 54 9.82 -2.16 -6.28
N VAL A 55 9.52 -2.78 -7.42
CA VAL A 55 10.02 -2.32 -8.72
C VAL A 55 9.50 -0.91 -9.04
N VAL A 56 8.20 -0.67 -8.88
CA VAL A 56 7.60 0.65 -9.13
C VAL A 56 8.20 1.69 -8.19
N THR A 57 8.31 1.38 -6.89
CA THR A 57 8.91 2.29 -5.91
C THR A 57 10.37 2.59 -6.24
N GLY A 58 11.14 1.57 -6.65
CA GLY A 58 12.50 1.72 -7.11
C GLY A 58 12.61 2.63 -8.33
N VAL A 59 11.76 2.44 -9.34
CA VAL A 59 11.74 3.30 -10.54
C VAL A 59 11.40 4.74 -10.16
N VAL A 60 10.39 4.96 -9.32
CA VAL A 60 10.02 6.31 -8.85
C VAL A 60 11.19 6.97 -8.12
N LEU A 61 11.85 6.27 -7.21
CA LEU A 61 13.05 6.75 -6.51
C LEU A 61 14.20 7.10 -7.48
N THR A 62 14.44 6.25 -8.48
CA THR A 62 15.49 6.54 -9.47
C THR A 62 15.12 7.76 -10.33
N SER A 63 13.85 7.90 -10.71
CA SER A 63 13.37 9.05 -11.48
C SER A 63 13.48 10.35 -10.69
N THR A 64 13.16 10.33 -9.39
CA THR A 64 13.29 11.52 -8.55
C THR A 64 14.75 11.89 -8.33
N LEU A 65 15.63 10.91 -8.08
CA LEU A 65 17.08 11.16 -8.00
C LEU A 65 17.65 11.73 -9.30
N LEU A 66 17.25 11.20 -10.45
CA LEU A 66 17.67 11.70 -11.75
C LEU A 66 17.19 13.14 -11.97
N ALA A 67 15.93 13.43 -11.64
CA ALA A 67 15.38 14.79 -11.73
C ALA A 67 16.14 15.78 -10.83
N VAL A 68 16.45 15.37 -9.59
CA VAL A 68 17.24 16.19 -8.65
C VAL A 68 18.66 16.41 -9.17
N ALA A 69 19.30 15.40 -9.77
CA ALA A 69 20.63 15.54 -10.35
C ALA A 69 20.67 16.56 -11.49
N ILE A 70 19.69 16.52 -12.40
CA ILE A 70 19.57 17.49 -13.51
C ILE A 70 19.33 18.90 -12.97
N THR A 71 18.46 19.04 -11.98
CA THR A 71 18.16 20.32 -11.34
C THR A 71 19.40 20.88 -10.64
N GLY A 72 20.14 20.03 -9.92
CA GLY A 72 21.40 20.39 -9.27
C GLY A 72 22.46 20.87 -10.26
N LEU A 73 22.57 20.23 -11.43
CA LEU A 73 23.47 20.67 -12.49
C LEU A 73 23.06 22.05 -13.04
N ALA A 74 21.78 22.25 -13.30
CA ALA A 74 21.27 23.54 -13.77
C ALA A 74 21.52 24.67 -12.75
N LEU A 75 21.30 24.40 -11.46
CA LEU A 75 21.61 25.33 -10.38
C LEU A 75 23.11 25.56 -10.20
N SER A 76 23.93 24.54 -10.41
CA SER A 76 25.40 24.68 -10.37
C SER A 76 25.89 25.63 -11.46
N ILE A 77 25.44 25.45 -12.70
CA ILE A 77 25.79 26.34 -13.82
C ILE A 77 25.30 27.77 -13.53
N SER A 78 24.04 27.91 -13.13
CA SER A 78 23.45 29.22 -12.80
C SER A 78 24.21 29.90 -11.66
N GLY A 79 24.58 29.14 -10.62
CA GLY A 79 25.38 29.62 -9.50
C GLY A 79 26.77 30.09 -9.91
N VAL A 80 27.44 29.38 -10.82
CA VAL A 80 28.74 29.80 -11.37
C VAL A 80 28.59 31.10 -12.16
N VAL A 81 27.59 31.20 -13.03
CA VAL A 81 27.32 32.43 -13.81
C VAL A 81 27.06 33.61 -12.87
N LEU A 82 26.18 33.44 -11.87
CA LEU A 82 25.92 34.45 -10.85
C LEU A 82 27.18 34.83 -10.07
N LEU A 83 28.02 33.85 -9.70
CA LEU A 83 29.28 34.10 -9.00
C LEU A 83 30.22 34.95 -9.86
N VAL A 84 30.33 34.66 -11.15
CA VAL A 84 31.17 35.44 -12.09
C VAL A 84 30.63 36.86 -12.25
N LEU A 85 29.32 37.03 -12.44
CA LEU A 85 28.69 38.35 -12.53
C LEU A 85 28.93 39.17 -11.26
N VAL A 86 28.72 38.56 -10.09
CA VAL A 86 28.98 39.22 -8.79
C VAL A 86 30.45 39.58 -8.64
N ARG A 87 31.37 38.74 -9.11
CA ARG A 87 32.80 39.05 -9.10
C ARG A 87 33.15 40.21 -10.02
N MET A 88 32.61 40.26 -11.22
CA MET A 88 32.80 41.38 -12.15
C MET A 88 32.26 42.68 -11.55
N LEU A 89 31.03 42.66 -11.03
CA LEU A 89 30.42 43.81 -10.38
C LEU A 89 31.25 44.29 -9.18
N ARG A 90 31.79 43.37 -8.37
CA ARG A 90 32.70 43.73 -7.27
C ARG A 90 34.01 44.35 -7.75
N GLN A 91 34.52 43.96 -8.92
CA GLN A 91 35.72 44.57 -9.48
C GLN A 91 35.43 45.97 -10.02
N GLU A 92 34.27 46.18 -10.64
CA GLU A 92 33.83 47.51 -11.09
C GLU A 92 33.68 48.47 -9.91
N PHE A 93 33.04 48.05 -8.80
CA PHE A 93 32.91 48.89 -7.60
C PHE A 93 34.23 49.12 -6.83
N ARG A 94 35.27 48.33 -7.10
CA ARG A 94 36.59 48.49 -6.46
C ARG A 94 37.58 49.33 -7.30
N ARG A 95 37.18 49.76 -8.49
CA ARG A 95 37.91 50.74 -9.32
C ARG A 95 37.45 52.14 -8.98
#